data_AF-A0A1I2JDB5-F1
#
_entry.id   AF-A0A1I2JDB5-F1
#
_cell.length_a   1.000
_cell.length_b   1.000
_cell.length_c   1.000
_cell.angle_alpha   90.00
_cell.angle_beta   90.00
_cell.angle_gamma   90.00
#
_symmetry.space_group_name_H-M   'P 1'
#
loop_
_entity.id
_entity.type
_entity.pdbx_description
1 polymer ?
#
loop_
_entity_poly.entity_id
_entity_poly.type
_entity_poly.pdbx_seq_one_letter_code
_entity_poly.pdbx_strand_id
1 'polypeptide(L)'
;MLKLFTLDWLEAAQHGWRWIRNKDGTITENPVWNKHWIVIADRNGDAIVVDNSTAGGVVTGHIGSYSVKIADDLASFFQVMAEAMTLEAITFNYDVLDDELNPIPGFLDAVSAIAMRILGPDGEAGFMEFFFG
;
A
#
# COMPACT_ATOMS: atom_id res chain seq x y z
N MET A 1 -0.53 -0.52 10.80
CA MET A 1 0.93 -0.39 10.57
C MET A 1 1.27 -1.08 9.25
N LEU A 2 2.09 -0.47 8.38
CA LEU A 2 2.51 -1.11 7.12
C LEU A 2 3.55 -2.21 7.40
N LYS A 3 3.38 -3.37 6.77
CA LYS A 3 4.32 -4.49 6.85
C LYS A 3 4.74 -4.92 5.46
N LEU A 4 5.97 -4.60 5.08
CA LEU A 4 6.59 -5.12 3.85
C LEU A 4 6.99 -6.58 4.04
N PHE A 5 6.75 -7.41 3.02
CA PHE A 5 7.12 -8.82 3.04
C PHE A 5 8.55 -9.04 2.55
N THR A 6 9.29 -9.87 3.28
CA THR A 6 10.59 -10.36 2.81
C THR A 6 10.39 -11.39 1.70
N LEU A 7 11.45 -11.68 0.95
CA LEU A 7 11.41 -12.68 -0.12
C LEU A 7 10.90 -14.04 0.37
N ASP A 8 11.32 -14.48 1.56
CA ASP A 8 10.91 -15.74 2.17
C ASP A 8 9.41 -15.78 2.53
N TRP A 9 8.79 -14.61 2.70
CA TRP A 9 7.37 -14.47 3.03
C TRP A 9 6.48 -14.23 1.81
N LEU A 10 7.04 -13.86 0.65
CA LEU A 10 6.26 -13.48 -0.52
C LEU A 10 5.32 -14.58 -0.99
N GLU A 11 5.75 -15.85 -0.99
CA GLU A 11 4.89 -16.98 -1.38
C GLU A 11 3.69 -17.12 -0.42
N ALA A 12 3.98 -17.12 0.88
CA ALA A 12 2.96 -17.23 1.92
C ALA A 12 1.97 -16.05 1.88
N ALA A 13 2.45 -14.85 1.59
CA ALA A 13 1.64 -13.63 1.51
C ALA A 13 0.59 -13.64 0.39
N GLN A 14 0.74 -14.50 -0.62
CA GLN A 14 -0.26 -14.62 -1.69
C GLN A 14 -1.51 -15.40 -1.25
N HIS A 15 -1.46 -16.11 -0.12
CA HIS A 15 -2.62 -16.82 0.42
C HIS A 15 -3.67 -15.86 0.99
N GLY A 16 -4.94 -16.14 0.72
CA GLY A 16 -6.05 -15.23 0.99
C GLY A 16 -6.36 -14.27 -0.16
N TRP A 17 -5.40 -14.07 -1.07
CA TRP A 17 -5.54 -13.20 -2.24
C TRP A 17 -5.55 -14.01 -3.54
N ARG A 18 -4.38 -14.46 -3.98
CA ARG A 18 -4.21 -15.31 -5.17
C ARG A 18 -4.56 -16.76 -4.88
N TRP A 19 -4.18 -17.28 -3.72
CA TRP A 19 -4.47 -18.65 -3.32
C TRP A 19 -5.57 -18.66 -2.27
N ILE A 20 -6.75 -19.17 -2.64
CA ILE A 20 -7.92 -19.23 -1.76
C ILE A 20 -8.18 -20.66 -1.31
N ARG A 21 -8.61 -20.82 -0.06
CA ARG A 21 -9.03 -22.11 0.50
C ARG A 21 -10.53 -22.30 0.26
N ASN A 22 -10.89 -23.35 -0.46
CA ASN A 22 -12.26 -23.76 -0.69
C ASN A 22 -12.87 -24.40 0.56
N LYS A 23 -14.20 -24.55 0.56
CA LYS A 23 -14.95 -25.17 1.68
C LYS A 23 -14.53 -26.62 1.95
N ASP A 24 -14.07 -27.34 0.93
CA ASP A 24 -13.54 -28.70 1.05
C ASP A 24 -12.09 -28.76 1.55
N GLY A 25 -11.48 -27.60 1.84
CA GLY A 25 -10.11 -27.47 2.32
C GLY A 25 -9.06 -27.43 1.22
N THR A 26 -9.43 -27.59 -0.06
CA THR A 26 -8.49 -27.47 -1.19
C THR A 26 -8.03 -26.03 -1.37
N ILE A 27 -6.80 -25.84 -1.85
CA ILE A 27 -6.26 -24.52 -2.20
C ILE A 27 -6.27 -24.42 -3.73
N THR A 28 -6.91 -23.38 -4.25
CA THR A 28 -6.98 -23.09 -5.68
C THR A 28 -6.61 -21.64 -5.96
N GLU A 29 -6.21 -21.35 -7.19
CA GLU A 29 -6.04 -19.96 -7.63
C GLU A 29 -7.40 -19.25 -7.64
N ASN A 30 -7.42 -18.01 -7.17
CA ASN A 30 -8.61 -17.18 -7.12
C ASN A 30 -8.93 -16.70 -8.55
N PRO A 31 -10.09 -17.07 -9.12
CA PRO A 31 -10.41 -16.80 -10.52
C PRO A 31 -10.61 -15.31 -10.83
N VAL A 32 -10.85 -14.47 -9.82
CA VAL A 32 -11.01 -13.03 -9.98
C VAL A 32 -9.74 -12.24 -9.62
N TRP A 33 -8.70 -12.92 -9.15
CA TRP A 33 -7.43 -12.28 -8.85
C TRP A 33 -6.57 -12.17 -10.11
N ASN A 34 -5.98 -11.00 -10.35
CA ASN A 34 -5.03 -10.84 -11.44
C ASN A 34 -3.74 -11.60 -11.11
N LYS A 35 -3.40 -12.62 -11.92
CA LYS A 35 -2.20 -13.44 -11.72
C LYS A 35 -0.87 -12.67 -11.76
N HIS A 36 -0.88 -11.44 -12.29
CA HIS A 36 0.28 -10.55 -12.35
C HIS A 36 0.46 -9.69 -11.08
N TRP A 37 -0.56 -9.64 -10.23
CA TRP A 37 -0.50 -8.92 -8.97
C TRP A 37 0.19 -9.77 -7.90
N ILE A 38 1.32 -9.25 -7.44
CA ILE A 38 2.09 -9.81 -6.35
C ILE A 38 1.83 -8.97 -5.12
N VAL A 39 1.28 -9.57 -4.07
CA VAL A 39 1.15 -8.91 -2.76
C VAL A 39 2.54 -8.74 -2.16
N ILE A 40 2.93 -7.50 -1.87
CA ILE A 40 4.26 -7.15 -1.31
C ILE A 40 4.19 -6.58 0.11
N ALA A 41 3.01 -6.18 0.56
CA ALA A 41 2.81 -5.64 1.91
C ALA A 41 1.37 -5.82 2.38
N ASP A 42 1.16 -5.69 3.68
CA ASP A 42 -0.16 -5.50 4.27
C ASP A 42 -0.21 -4.27 5.21
N ARG A 43 -1.38 -3.65 5.30
CA ARG A 43 -1.73 -2.64 6.29
C ARG A 43 -3.10 -3.00 6.84
N ASN A 44 -3.15 -3.46 8.09
CA ASN A 44 -4.39 -3.79 8.80
C ASN A 44 -5.29 -4.81 8.04
N GLY A 45 -4.69 -5.70 7.25
CA GLY A 45 -5.40 -6.69 6.44
C GLY A 45 -5.63 -6.27 4.98
N ASP A 46 -5.43 -5.00 4.63
CA ASP A 46 -5.46 -4.52 3.25
C ASP A 46 -4.10 -4.72 2.58
N ALA A 47 -4.11 -5.16 1.33
CA ALA A 47 -2.88 -5.53 0.61
C ALA A 47 -2.33 -4.36 -0.21
N ILE A 48 -1.00 -4.28 -0.30
CA ILE A 48 -0.32 -3.53 -1.36
C ILE A 48 0.20 -4.54 -2.37
N VAL A 49 -0.14 -4.33 -3.65
CA VAL A 49 0.28 -5.20 -4.74
C VAL A 49 1.12 -4.46 -5.76
N VAL A 50 1.99 -5.21 -6.44
CA VAL A 50 2.77 -4.76 -7.60
C VAL A 50 2.36 -5.56 -8.82
N ASP A 51 2.06 -4.89 -9.93
CA ASP A 51 1.74 -5.52 -11.21
C ASP A 51 3.00 -5.84 -12.01
N ASN A 52 3.41 -7.11 -11.99
CA ASN A 52 4.61 -7.58 -12.67
C ASN A 52 4.50 -7.67 -14.20
N SER A 53 3.33 -7.40 -14.78
CA SER A 53 3.17 -7.31 -16.23
C SER A 53 3.65 -5.97 -16.78
N THR A 54 3.86 -4.97 -15.91
CA THR A 54 4.36 -3.64 -16.25
C THR A 54 5.84 -3.52 -15.93
N ALA A 55 6.60 -2.79 -16.74
CA ALA A 55 8.04 -2.64 -16.56
C ALA A 55 8.42 -1.93 -15.24
N GLY A 56 7.58 -0.97 -14.79
CA GLY A 56 7.79 -0.22 -13.56
C GLY A 56 7.18 -0.86 -12.31
N GLY A 57 6.28 -1.82 -12.48
CA GLY A 57 5.53 -2.40 -11.38
C GLY A 57 4.53 -1.41 -10.78
N VAL A 58 3.41 -1.19 -11.47
CA VAL A 58 2.31 -0.35 -10.95
C VAL A 58 1.90 -0.85 -9.56
N VAL A 59 1.78 0.10 -8.61
CA VAL A 59 1.44 -0.20 -7.22
C VAL A 59 -0.01 0.13 -6.96
N THR A 60 -0.75 -0.84 -6.41
CA THR A 60 -2.17 -0.72 -6.11
C THR A 60 -2.43 -1.14 -4.66
N GLY A 61 -3.25 -0.36 -3.96
CA GLY A 61 -3.81 -0.73 -2.67
C GLY A 61 -5.13 -1.49 -2.85
N HIS A 62 -5.27 -2.63 -2.22
CA HIS A 62 -6.49 -3.45 -2.19
C HIS A 62 -7.16 -3.33 -0.83
N ILE A 63 -8.28 -2.61 -0.79
CA ILE A 63 -9.04 -2.28 0.42
C ILE A 63 -10.34 -3.07 0.40
N GLY A 64 -10.42 -4.12 1.22
CA GLY A 64 -11.57 -5.04 1.22
C GLY A 64 -12.00 -5.49 -0.19
N SER A 65 -13.08 -4.90 -0.73
CA SER A 65 -13.66 -5.25 -2.04
C SER A 65 -13.24 -4.36 -3.21
N TYR A 66 -12.46 -3.30 -2.99
CA TYR A 66 -12.07 -2.36 -4.04
C TYR A 66 -10.57 -2.13 -4.08
N SER A 67 -10.11 -1.33 -5.04
CA SER A 67 -8.69 -1.11 -5.29
C SER A 67 -8.44 0.31 -5.74
N VAL A 68 -7.32 0.87 -5.29
CA VAL A 68 -6.89 2.23 -5.64
C VAL A 68 -5.47 2.16 -6.16
N LYS A 69 -5.24 2.78 -7.33
CA LYS A 69 -3.89 2.93 -7.87
C LYS A 69 -3.13 3.92 -6.99
N ILE A 70 -1.97 3.51 -6.48
CA ILE A 70 -1.13 4.34 -5.62
C ILE A 70 0.01 4.96 -6.43
N ALA A 71 0.70 4.18 -7.25
CA ALA A 71 1.87 4.66 -8.01
C ALA A 71 1.96 3.98 -9.38
N ASP A 72 2.53 4.70 -10.36
CA ASP A 72 2.85 4.15 -11.69
C ASP A 72 4.00 3.13 -11.66
N ASP A 73 4.85 3.21 -10.63
CA ASP A 73 5.99 2.33 -10.47
C ASP A 73 6.38 2.16 -8.99
N LEU A 74 7.08 1.07 -8.71
CA LEU A 74 7.47 0.67 -7.36
C LEU A 74 8.51 1.60 -6.74
N ALA A 75 9.37 2.23 -7.55
CA ALA A 75 10.40 3.12 -7.04
C ALA A 75 9.79 4.42 -6.51
N SER A 76 8.85 5.01 -7.25
CA SER A 76 8.10 6.20 -6.84
C SER A 76 7.29 5.96 -5.57
N PHE A 77 6.66 4.78 -5.43
CA PHE A 77 5.99 4.39 -4.18
C PHE A 77 6.96 4.38 -2.98
N PHE A 78 8.11 3.72 -3.12
CA PHE A 78 9.10 3.69 -2.03
C PHE A 78 9.70 5.06 -1.73
N GLN A 79 9.82 5.92 -2.75
CA GLN A 79 10.27 7.29 -2.54
C GLN A 79 9.30 8.07 -1.65
N VAL A 80 7.99 8.03 -1.93
CA VAL A 80 6.99 8.69 -1.08
C VAL A 80 7.04 8.16 0.34
N MET A 81 7.11 6.83 0.52
CA MET A 81 7.19 6.21 1.84
C MET A 81 8.41 6.69 2.63
N ALA A 82 9.59 6.70 2.00
CA ALA A 82 10.82 7.14 2.65
C ALA A 82 10.78 8.63 3.03
N GLU A 83 10.24 9.48 2.15
CA GLU A 83 10.10 10.91 2.43
C GLU A 83 9.06 11.19 3.53
N ALA A 84 7.93 10.48 3.55
CA ALA A 84 6.92 10.60 4.61
C ALA A 84 7.46 10.16 5.97
N MET A 85 8.21 9.05 6.04
CA MET A 85 8.87 8.60 7.27
C MET A 85 9.92 9.61 7.76
N THR A 86 10.64 10.24 6.84
CA THR A 86 11.65 11.26 7.17
C THR A 86 10.98 12.53 7.69
N LEU A 87 9.87 12.95 7.07
CA LEU A 87 9.05 14.08 7.51
C LEU A 87 8.51 13.86 8.93
N GLU A 88 7.93 12.69 9.20
CA GLU A 88 7.43 12.32 10.53
C GLU A 88 8.54 12.44 11.60
N ALA A 89 9.73 11.93 11.30
CA ALA A 89 10.86 11.97 12.24
C ALA A 89 11.45 13.38 12.45
N ILE A 90 11.68 14.13 11.37
CA ILE A 90 12.47 15.38 11.42
C ILE A 90 11.60 16.60 11.70
N THR A 91 10.39 16.66 11.14
CA THR A 91 9.51 17.83 11.25
C THR A 91 8.55 17.72 12.40
N PHE A 92 7.99 16.53 12.62
CA PHE A 92 6.99 16.29 13.64
C PHE A 92 7.55 15.59 14.90
N ASN A 93 8.80 15.12 14.87
CA ASN A 93 9.40 14.37 15.98
C ASN A 93 8.52 13.20 16.45
N TYR A 94 7.88 12.50 15.50
CA TYR A 94 6.90 11.43 15.71
C TYR A 94 5.61 11.86 16.42
N ASP A 95 5.39 13.16 16.66
CA ASP A 95 4.17 13.72 17.23
C ASP A 95 3.18 14.06 16.10
N VAL A 96 2.62 13.02 15.50
CA VAL A 96 1.73 13.11 14.33
C VAL A 96 0.30 12.68 14.60
N LEU A 97 -0.02 12.31 15.85
CA LEU A 97 -1.36 11.89 16.26
C LEU A 97 -1.92 12.87 17.29
N ASP A 98 -3.23 13.10 17.26
CA ASP A 98 -3.94 13.85 18.30
C ASP A 98 -4.26 12.97 19.53
N ASP A 99 -4.96 13.55 20.50
CA ASP A 99 -5.38 12.86 21.73
C ASP A 99 -6.34 11.67 21.47
N GLU A 100 -6.97 11.63 20.29
CA GLU A 100 -7.87 10.56 19.84
C GLU A 100 -7.15 9.51 18.97
N LEU A 101 -5.83 9.63 18.83
CA LEU A 101 -4.97 8.80 17.98
C LEU A 101 -5.24 8.93 16.47
N ASN A 102 -5.83 10.06 16.05
CA ASN A 102 -6.00 10.39 14.63
C ASN A 102 -4.79 11.18 14.11
N PRO A 103 -4.38 10.99 12.85
CA PRO A 103 -3.35 11.82 12.24
C PRO A 103 -3.72 13.32 12.26
N ILE A 104 -2.81 14.17 12.73
CA ILE A 104 -3.05 15.61 12.77
C ILE A 104 -3.11 16.21 11.35
N PRO A 105 -3.95 17.25 11.11
CA PRO A 105 -4.13 17.83 9.77
C PRO A 105 -2.82 18.29 9.12
N GLY A 106 -1.93 18.92 9.87
CA GLY A 106 -0.65 19.39 9.33
C GLY A 106 0.27 18.28 8.84
N PHE A 107 0.19 17.09 9.43
CA PHE A 107 0.92 15.91 8.96
C PHE A 107 0.29 15.37 7.67
N LEU A 108 -1.04 15.26 7.62
CA LEU A 108 -1.77 14.81 6.43
C LEU A 108 -1.50 15.73 5.21
N ASP A 109 -1.55 17.05 5.40
CA ASP A 109 -1.27 18.03 4.35
C ASP A 109 0.16 17.88 3.82
N ALA A 110 1.13 17.68 4.71
CA ALA A 110 2.53 17.53 4.33
C ALA A 110 2.81 16.21 3.59
N VAL A 111 2.16 15.11 4.00
CA VAL A 111 2.25 13.82 3.29
C VAL A 111 1.55 13.88 1.93
N SER A 112 0.36 14.48 1.85
CA SER A 112 -0.34 14.73 0.59
C SER A 112 0.51 15.56 -0.38
N ALA A 113 1.20 16.61 0.11
CA ALA A 113 2.10 17.40 -0.72
C ALA A 113 3.30 16.60 -1.27
N ILE A 114 3.87 15.69 -0.48
CA ILE A 114 4.92 14.76 -0.93
C ILE A 114 4.37 13.83 -2.03
N ALA A 115 3.22 13.21 -1.77
CA ALA A 115 2.58 12.29 -2.70
C ALA A 115 2.20 13.00 -4.02
N MET A 116 1.61 14.19 -3.96
CA MET A 116 1.29 15.01 -5.14
C MET A 116 2.51 15.31 -6.00
N ARG A 117 3.64 15.68 -5.37
CA ARG A 117 4.87 16.02 -6.07
C ARG A 117 5.49 14.82 -6.80
N ILE A 118 5.40 13.62 -6.22
CA ILE A 118 6.09 12.42 -6.73
C ILE A 118 5.17 11.59 -7.61
N LEU A 119 3.92 11.38 -7.22
CA LEU A 119 2.96 10.46 -7.84
C LEU A 119 1.95 11.19 -8.75
N GLY A 120 1.90 12.52 -8.68
CA GLY A 120 0.86 13.31 -9.34
C GLY A 120 -0.52 13.15 -8.69
N PRO A 121 -1.56 13.78 -9.26
CA PRO A 121 -2.88 13.87 -8.63
C PRO A 121 -3.56 12.51 -8.38
N ASP A 122 -3.53 11.61 -9.37
CA ASP A 122 -4.20 10.31 -9.26
C ASP A 122 -3.51 9.42 -8.21
N GLY A 123 -2.18 9.43 -8.18
CA GLY A 123 -1.41 8.65 -7.22
C GLY A 123 -1.45 9.22 -5.81
N GLU A 124 -1.51 10.55 -5.68
CA GLU A 124 -1.76 11.20 -4.39
C GLU A 124 -3.11 10.81 -3.81
N ALA A 125 -4.18 10.93 -4.59
CA ALA A 125 -5.52 10.53 -4.16
C ALA A 125 -5.55 9.06 -3.72
N GLY A 126 -4.94 8.15 -4.48
CA GLY A 126 -4.87 6.73 -4.13
C GLY A 126 -3.99 6.44 -2.92
N PHE A 127 -2.87 7.16 -2.76
CA PHE A 127 -2.00 7.04 -1.58
C PHE A 127 -2.73 7.49 -0.32
N MET A 128 -3.36 8.67 -0.36
CA MET A 128 -4.07 9.21 0.79
C MET A 128 -5.28 8.35 1.19
N GLU A 129 -6.05 7.87 0.22
CA GLU A 129 -7.16 6.93 0.46
C GLU A 129 -6.66 5.64 1.13
N PHE A 130 -5.59 5.02 0.63
CA PHE A 130 -5.11 3.75 1.18
C PHE A 130 -4.56 3.87 2.60
N PHE A 131 -3.83 4.95 2.91
CA PHE A 131 -3.15 5.10 4.19
C PHE A 131 -3.96 5.88 5.24
N PHE A 132 -4.90 6.71 4.83
CA PHE A 132 -5.60 7.66 5.72
C PHE A 132 -7.12 7.77 5.45
N GLY A 133 -7.66 7.05 4.47
CA GLY A 133 -9.11 6.93 4.22
C GLY A 133 -9.82 5.96 5.15
#